data_AF-A0A7L1G7C9-F1
#
_entry.id   AF-A0A7L1G7C9-F1
#
_cell.length_a   1.000
_cell.length_b   1.000
_cell.length_c   1.000
_cell.angle_alpha   90.00
_cell.angle_beta   90.00
_cell.angle_gamma   90.00
#
_symmetry.space_group_name_H-M   'P 1'
#
loop_
_entity.id
_entity.type
_entity.pdbx_description
1 polymer ?
#
loop_
_entity_poly.entity_id
_entity_poly.type
_entity_poly.pdbx_seq_one_letter_code
_entity_poly.pdbx_strand_id
1 'polypeptide(L)'
;EEFLVEISGTTVTITCPLDEESTSWELSGTKAAVTGGKYTIENHDSSPVNVTCASGAQKYAMYLNARVCTNCEELDALAVTGIITADLLITLGVLILVYYFSKDRKGRASSSAGSRQRGQKMQRPPPVPNPDYEPIRKGQREVYAGLQARGF
;
A
#
# COMPACT_ATOMS: atom_id res chain seq x y z
N GLU A 1 -9.84 -32.21 -35.25
CA GLU A 1 -10.14 -31.82 -33.86
C GLU A 1 -8.84 -31.75 -33.08
N GLU A 2 -8.80 -30.94 -32.02
CA GLU A 2 -7.57 -30.64 -31.26
C GLU A 2 -7.74 -31.06 -29.79
N PHE A 3 -6.64 -31.35 -29.10
CA PHE A 3 -6.66 -31.62 -27.67
C PHE A 3 -6.96 -30.34 -26.89
N LEU A 4 -7.85 -30.42 -25.90
CA LEU A 4 -8.08 -29.33 -24.96
C LEU A 4 -7.27 -29.60 -23.69
N VAL A 5 -6.35 -28.69 -23.38
CA VAL A 5 -5.47 -28.78 -22.21
C VAL A 5 -5.74 -27.60 -21.30
N GLU A 6 -6.07 -27.91 -20.05
CA GLU A 6 -6.32 -26.93 -18.99
C GLU A 6 -5.30 -27.14 -17.88
N ILE A 7 -4.57 -26.08 -17.52
CA ILE A 7 -3.52 -26.12 -16.51
C ILE A 7 -4.00 -25.28 -15.33
N SER A 8 -4.05 -25.88 -14.15
CA SER A 8 -4.42 -25.20 -12.91
C SER A 8 -3.38 -25.49 -11.84
N GLY A 9 -2.47 -24.54 -11.62
CA GLY A 9 -1.37 -24.69 -10.67
C GLY A 9 -0.41 -25.81 -11.07
N THR A 10 -0.42 -26.92 -10.34
CA THR A 10 0.38 -28.13 -10.64
C THR A 10 -0.43 -29.27 -11.28
N THR A 11 -1.73 -29.05 -11.49
CA THR A 11 -2.63 -30.05 -12.06
C THR A 11 -2.86 -29.75 -13.53
N VAL A 12 -2.69 -30.77 -14.37
CA VAL A 12 -2.91 -30.68 -15.82
C VAL A 12 -4.08 -31.57 -16.18
N THR A 13 -5.12 -30.99 -16.77
CA THR A 13 -6.32 -31.70 -17.24
C THR A 13 -6.32 -31.75 -18.75
N ILE A 14 -6.42 -32.95 -19.31
CA ILE A 14 -6.39 -33.20 -20.74
C ILE A 14 -7.72 -33.79 -21.16
N THR A 15 -8.35 -33.19 -22.16
CA THR A 15 -9.59 -33.69 -22.74
C THR A 15 -9.30 -34.17 -24.17
N CYS A 16 -9.67 -35.43 -24.45
CA CYS A 16 -9.52 -35.99 -25.78
C CYS A 16 -10.63 -35.42 -26.69
N PRO A 17 -10.34 -35.10 -27.96
CA PRO A 17 -11.36 -34.62 -28.89
C PRO A 17 -12.40 -35.67 -29.31
N LEU A 18 -12.17 -36.95 -28.98
CA LEU A 18 -13.02 -38.08 -29.35
C LEU A 18 -14.12 -38.33 -28.30
N ASP A 19 -15.31 -38.73 -28.79
CA ASP A 19 -16.50 -39.00 -27.97
C ASP A 19 -16.25 -39.97 -26.80
N GLU A 20 -16.92 -39.67 -25.68
CA GLU A 20 -16.57 -40.07 -24.31
C GLU A 20 -16.81 -41.55 -23.95
N GLU A 21 -17.48 -42.34 -24.79
CA GLU A 21 -18.03 -43.63 -24.36
C GLU A 21 -17.02 -44.79 -24.33
N SER A 22 -15.85 -44.69 -24.99
CA SER A 22 -14.84 -45.76 -24.97
C SER A 22 -13.38 -45.32 -25.24
N THR A 23 -12.98 -44.17 -24.69
CA THR A 23 -11.63 -43.63 -24.90
C THR A 23 -10.61 -44.32 -24.00
N SER A 24 -9.69 -45.08 -24.58
CA SER A 24 -8.52 -45.65 -23.89
C SER A 24 -7.36 -44.66 -23.89
N TRP A 25 -6.72 -44.50 -22.72
CA TRP A 25 -5.61 -43.57 -22.50
C TRP A 25 -4.31 -44.33 -22.30
N GLU A 26 -3.28 -43.95 -23.03
CA GLU A 26 -1.92 -44.48 -22.89
C GLU A 26 -0.95 -43.30 -22.69
N LEU A 27 -0.35 -43.25 -21.49
CA LEU A 27 0.69 -42.29 -21.12
C LEU A 27 1.94 -43.04 -20.68
N SER A 28 3.10 -42.57 -21.14
CA SER A 28 4.38 -43.08 -20.67
C SER A 28 4.74 -42.46 -19.32
N GLY A 29 4.64 -43.24 -18.24
CA GLY A 29 5.37 -42.99 -17.00
C GLY A 29 4.66 -42.23 -15.87
N THR A 30 3.35 -41.97 -15.94
CA THR A 30 2.64 -41.26 -14.85
C THR A 30 1.31 -41.91 -14.47
N LYS A 31 1.01 -41.97 -13.17
CA LYS A 31 -0.30 -42.38 -12.65
C LYS A 31 -1.22 -41.16 -12.68
N ALA A 32 -2.38 -41.26 -13.32
CA ALA A 32 -3.35 -40.19 -13.32
C ALA A 32 -4.78 -40.73 -13.23
N ALA A 33 -5.68 -39.86 -12.79
CA ALA A 33 -7.09 -40.19 -12.61
C ALA A 33 -7.84 -39.95 -13.91
N VAL A 34 -8.62 -40.95 -14.33
CA VAL A 34 -9.54 -40.84 -15.48
C VAL A 34 -10.94 -40.62 -14.95
N THR A 35 -11.59 -39.52 -15.29
CA THR A 35 -12.97 -39.23 -14.88
C THR A 35 -13.74 -38.65 -16.05
N GLY A 36 -14.76 -39.36 -16.55
CA GLY A 36 -15.69 -38.87 -17.58
C GLY A 36 -14.99 -38.29 -18.82
N GLY A 37 -14.16 -39.10 -19.50
CA GLY A 37 -13.47 -38.67 -20.72
C GLY A 37 -12.30 -37.69 -20.52
N LYS A 38 -12.08 -37.19 -19.30
CA LYS A 38 -10.96 -36.32 -18.94
C LYS A 38 -9.87 -37.09 -18.22
N TYR A 39 -8.62 -36.74 -18.53
CA TYR A 39 -7.43 -37.30 -17.92
C TYR A 39 -6.72 -36.24 -17.09
N THR A 40 -6.65 -36.43 -15.78
CA THR A 40 -6.12 -35.43 -14.84
C THR A 40 -4.82 -35.91 -14.21
N ILE A 41 -3.73 -35.18 -14.45
CA ILE A 41 -2.40 -35.39 -13.87
C ILE A 41 -2.23 -34.43 -12.70
N GLU A 42 -2.27 -34.97 -11.49
CA GLU A 42 -1.97 -34.20 -10.28
C GLU A 42 -0.46 -34.08 -10.07
N ASN A 43 -0.02 -32.92 -9.58
CA ASN A 43 1.37 -32.66 -9.18
C ASN A 43 2.39 -33.00 -10.27
N HIS A 44 2.14 -32.50 -11.48
CA HIS A 44 3.01 -32.74 -12.62
C HIS A 44 4.39 -32.09 -12.40
N ASP A 45 5.48 -32.81 -12.69
CA ASP A 45 6.86 -32.35 -12.44
C ASP A 45 7.46 -31.59 -13.65
N SER A 46 6.61 -30.94 -14.45
CA SER A 46 6.97 -30.24 -15.70
C SER A 46 7.74 -31.07 -16.74
N SER A 47 7.79 -32.39 -16.56
CA SER A 47 8.51 -33.29 -17.44
C SER A 47 7.68 -33.53 -18.70
N PRO A 48 8.30 -33.58 -19.89
CA PRO A 48 7.56 -33.81 -21.11
C PRO A 48 6.92 -35.21 -21.10
N VAL A 49 5.64 -35.29 -21.45
CA VAL A 49 4.87 -36.55 -21.46
C VAL A 49 4.20 -36.74 -22.81
N ASN A 50 4.32 -37.95 -23.35
CA ASN A 50 3.56 -38.38 -24.51
C ASN A 50 2.20 -38.89 -24.05
N VAL A 51 1.15 -38.27 -24.58
CA VAL A 51 -0.23 -38.59 -24.26
C VAL A 51 -0.90 -39.11 -25.52
N THR A 52 -1.46 -40.31 -25.44
CA THR A 52 -2.23 -40.88 -26.55
C THR A 52 -3.62 -41.27 -26.07
N CYS A 53 -4.64 -40.86 -26.83
CA CYS A 53 -6.02 -41.33 -26.63
C CYS A 53 -6.48 -42.07 -27.88
N ALA A 54 -7.17 -43.19 -27.68
CA ALA A 54 -7.73 -43.99 -28.76
C ALA A 54 -9.19 -44.35 -28.46
N SER A 55 -10.06 -44.10 -29.44
CA SER A 55 -11.47 -44.51 -29.42
C SER A 55 -11.75 -45.33 -30.67
N GLY A 56 -12.02 -46.62 -30.50
CA GLY A 56 -12.14 -47.59 -31.59
C GLY A 56 -10.90 -47.63 -32.50
N ALA A 57 -11.04 -47.19 -33.75
CA ALA A 57 -9.99 -47.19 -34.76
C ALA A 57 -9.22 -45.86 -34.88
N GLN A 58 -9.68 -44.79 -34.21
CA GLN A 58 -9.02 -43.49 -34.26
C GLN A 58 -8.07 -43.34 -33.06
N LYS A 59 -6.81 -43.01 -33.34
CA LYS A 59 -5.78 -42.74 -32.32
C LYS A 59 -5.23 -41.32 -32.53
N TYR A 60 -5.24 -40.53 -31.46
CA TYR A 60 -4.61 -39.22 -31.41
C TYR A 60 -3.46 -39.24 -30.43
N ALA A 61 -2.35 -38.60 -30.81
CA ALA A 61 -1.15 -38.49 -29.99
C ALA A 61 -0.78 -37.01 -29.83
N MET A 62 -0.40 -36.63 -28.62
CA MET A 62 0.07 -35.31 -28.26
C MET A 62 1.38 -35.41 -27.49
N TYR A 63 2.32 -34.52 -27.81
CA TYR A 63 3.51 -34.27 -27.00
C TYR A 63 3.22 -33.10 -26.05
N LEU A 64 3.05 -33.40 -24.76
CA LEU A 64 2.79 -32.38 -23.75
C LEU A 64 4.11 -31.92 -23.13
N ASN A 65 4.46 -30.65 -23.34
CA ASN A 65 5.59 -30.00 -22.70
C ASN A 65 5.10 -28.74 -21.98
N ALA A 66 4.51 -28.96 -20.81
CA ALA A 66 3.94 -27.90 -19.97
C ALA A 66 4.80 -27.71 -18.72
N ARG A 67 5.21 -26.46 -18.46
CA ARG A 67 5.88 -26.11 -17.20
C ARG A 67 4.83 -25.67 -16.20
N VAL A 68 4.76 -26.37 -15.09
CA VAL A 68 3.87 -26.07 -13.97
C VAL A 68 4.68 -25.67 -12.74
N CYS A 69 4.08 -24.90 -11.84
CA CYS A 69 4.79 -24.33 -10.69
C CYS A 69 3.82 -24.20 -9.49
N THR A 70 4.35 -24.42 -8.29
CA THR A 70 3.62 -24.18 -7.04
C THR A 70 3.67 -22.69 -6.70
N ASN A 71 2.50 -22.08 -6.47
CA ASN A 71 2.35 -20.65 -6.14
C ASN A 71 2.74 -19.68 -7.26
N CYS A 72 2.84 -20.14 -8.51
CA CYS A 72 2.90 -19.23 -9.64
C CYS A 72 1.48 -18.77 -9.98
N GLU A 73 1.24 -17.47 -9.89
CA GLU A 73 0.00 -16.84 -10.34
C GLU A 73 0.15 -16.42 -11.80
N GLU A 74 -0.92 -16.48 -12.58
CA GLU A 74 -0.92 -15.92 -13.92
C GLU A 74 -0.93 -14.39 -13.81
N LEU A 75 0.23 -13.77 -14.07
CA LEU A 75 0.32 -12.31 -14.14
C LEU A 75 -0.27 -11.84 -15.48
N ASP A 76 -1.57 -11.60 -15.49
CA ASP A 76 -2.23 -10.93 -16.61
C ASP A 76 -1.87 -9.42 -16.64
N ALA A 77 -1.82 -8.85 -17.85
CA ALA A 77 -1.55 -7.43 -18.05
C ALA A 77 -2.57 -6.55 -17.30
N LEU A 78 -3.83 -7.00 -17.20
CA LEU A 78 -4.85 -6.30 -16.44
C LEU A 78 -4.56 -6.33 -14.93
N ALA A 79 -4.10 -7.47 -14.39
CA ALA A 79 -3.75 -7.59 -12.98
C ALA A 79 -2.56 -6.69 -12.63
N VAL A 80 -1.51 -6.70 -13.46
CA VAL A 80 -0.31 -5.86 -13.25
C VAL A 80 -0.66 -4.38 -13.31
N THR A 81 -1.44 -3.95 -14.31
CA THR A 81 -1.87 -2.55 -14.42
C THR A 81 -2.77 -2.13 -13.26
N GLY A 82 -3.64 -3.02 -12.77
CA GLY A 82 -4.43 -2.80 -11.56
C GLY A 82 -3.59 -2.58 -10.31
N ILE A 83 -2.55 -3.40 -10.11
CA ILE A 83 -1.62 -3.27 -8.97
C ILE A 83 -0.89 -1.92 -9.03
N ILE A 84 -0.35 -1.54 -10.19
CA ILE A 84 0.37 -0.27 -10.36
C ILE A 84 -0.55 0.93 -10.12
N THR A 85 -1.74 0.92 -10.70
CA THR A 85 -2.71 2.02 -10.54
C THR A 85 -3.17 2.16 -9.09
N ALA A 86 -3.42 1.04 -8.38
CA ALA A 86 -3.75 1.07 -6.96
C ALA A 86 -2.62 1.69 -6.12
N ASP A 87 -1.35 1.31 -6.37
CA ASP A 87 -0.20 1.87 -5.67
C ASP A 87 -0.06 3.39 -5.90
N LEU A 88 -0.23 3.85 -7.14
CA LEU A 88 -0.22 5.28 -7.45
C LEU A 88 -1.33 6.06 -6.74
N LEU A 89 -2.54 5.48 -6.62
CA LEU A 89 -3.65 6.12 -5.92
C LEU A 89 -3.44 6.15 -4.41
N ILE A 90 -2.91 5.08 -3.82
CA ILE A 90 -2.62 5.01 -2.39
C ILE A 90 -1.52 6.01 -2.03
N THR A 91 -0.41 6.01 -2.77
CA THR A 91 0.70 6.94 -2.54
C THR A 91 0.26 8.39 -2.69
N LEU A 92 -0.51 8.72 -3.74
CA LEU A 92 -1.08 10.05 -3.94
C LEU A 92 -2.07 10.43 -2.83
N GLY A 93 -2.93 9.51 -2.39
CA GLY A 93 -3.86 9.71 -1.29
C GLY A 93 -3.15 10.01 0.03
N VAL A 94 -2.11 9.25 0.36
CA VAL A 94 -1.26 9.48 1.54
C VAL A 94 -0.56 10.84 1.45
N LEU A 95 -0.01 11.20 0.30
CA LEU A 95 0.64 12.51 0.10
C LEU A 95 -0.34 13.67 0.32
N ILE A 96 -1.55 13.58 -0.24
CA ILE A 96 -2.60 14.58 -0.06
C ILE A 96 -2.99 14.67 1.43
N LEU A 97 -3.22 13.54 2.08
CA LEU A 97 -3.59 13.50 3.49
C LEU A 97 -2.51 14.16 4.36
N VAL A 98 -1.25 13.76 4.20
CA VAL A 98 -0.12 14.37 4.93
C VAL A 98 0.00 15.86 4.63
N TYR A 99 -0.20 16.26 3.36
CA TYR A 99 -0.19 17.66 2.96
C TYR A 99 -1.26 18.47 3.69
N TYR A 100 -2.51 17.99 3.75
CA TYR A 100 -3.60 18.67 4.46
C TYR A 100 -3.36 18.71 5.97
N PHE A 101 -2.98 17.58 6.60
CA PHE A 101 -2.66 17.56 8.03
C PHE A 101 -1.48 18.49 8.39
N SER A 102 -0.49 18.61 7.51
CA SER A 102 0.65 19.52 7.69
C SER A 102 0.25 20.98 7.47
N LYS A 103 -0.66 21.25 6.54
CA LYS A 103 -1.23 22.58 6.31
C LYS A 103 -2.09 23.03 7.50
N ASP A 104 -2.90 22.15 8.07
CA ASP A 104 -3.69 22.43 9.27
C ASP A 104 -2.82 22.66 10.51
N ARG A 105 -1.62 22.08 10.56
CA ARG A 105 -0.62 22.39 11.60
C ARG A 105 0.12 23.71 11.37
N LYS A 106 0.24 24.22 10.13
CA LYS A 106 0.88 25.52 9.84
C LYS A 106 0.11 26.74 10.39
N GLY A 107 -1.12 26.57 10.86
CA GLY A 107 -1.92 27.60 11.53
C GLY A 107 -2.01 27.47 13.06
N ARG A 108 -1.59 26.35 13.66
CA ARG A 108 -1.44 26.24 15.12
C ARG A 108 -0.05 26.72 15.54
N ALA A 109 0.18 28.03 15.41
CA ALA A 109 0.83 28.69 16.53
C ALA A 109 -0.04 28.34 17.74
N SER A 110 0.52 27.67 18.74
CA SER A 110 -0.17 27.32 19.98
C SER A 110 -0.88 28.54 20.56
N SER A 111 -2.16 28.73 20.25
CA SER A 111 -2.99 29.75 20.88
C SER A 111 -3.62 29.14 22.13
N SER A 112 -2.95 29.39 23.26
CA SER A 112 -3.31 29.06 24.66
C SER A 112 -3.07 27.60 25.07
N ALA A 113 -2.29 27.26 26.10
CA ALA A 113 -1.88 28.02 27.28
C ALA A 113 -0.34 28.14 27.40
N GLY A 114 0.15 29.35 27.12
CA GLY A 114 1.55 29.74 27.28
C GLY A 114 1.61 31.24 27.05
N SER A 115 1.37 32.00 28.11
CA SER A 115 1.28 33.45 28.10
C SER A 115 2.51 34.09 27.43
N ARG A 116 2.29 34.69 26.25
CA ARG A 116 3.11 35.70 25.57
C ARG A 116 4.62 35.63 25.85
N GLN A 117 5.41 35.23 24.86
CA GLN A 117 6.77 35.78 24.74
C GLN A 117 6.63 37.29 24.48
N ARG A 118 6.58 38.08 25.57
CA ARG A 118 6.85 39.51 25.53
C ARG A 118 8.19 39.62 24.81
N GLY A 119 8.19 40.21 23.62
CA GLY A 119 9.43 40.62 22.96
C GLY A 119 10.31 41.32 23.98
N GLN A 120 11.62 41.05 23.92
CA GLN A 120 12.61 41.58 24.85
C GLN A 120 12.21 43.00 25.22
N LYS A 121 11.95 43.23 26.51
CA LYS A 121 11.66 44.55 27.04
C LYS A 121 12.83 45.42 26.61
N MET A 122 12.65 46.19 25.54
CA MET A 122 13.55 47.29 25.22
C MET A 122 13.54 48.13 26.49
N GLN A 123 14.64 48.07 27.22
CA GLN A 123 14.79 48.73 28.50
C GLN A 123 14.85 50.20 28.15
N ARG A 124 13.68 50.86 28.09
CA ARG A 124 13.61 52.30 27.89
C ARG A 124 14.49 52.91 28.98
N PRO A 125 15.49 53.73 28.63
CA PRO A 125 16.27 54.40 29.65
C PRO A 125 15.31 55.17 30.57
N PRO A 126 15.60 55.22 31.89
CA PRO A 126 14.75 55.95 32.81
C PRO A 126 14.59 57.39 32.30
N PRO A 127 13.38 57.99 32.44
CA PRO A 127 13.16 59.38 32.08
C PRO A 127 14.25 60.25 32.69
N VAL A 128 14.84 61.12 31.89
CA VAL A 128 15.90 62.04 32.32
C VAL A 128 15.39 62.82 33.54
N PRO A 129 16.10 62.81 34.68
CA PRO A 129 15.68 63.57 35.84
C PRO A 129 15.49 65.04 35.46
N ASN A 130 14.32 65.58 35.77
CA ASN A 130 14.03 66.99 35.50
C ASN A 130 15.11 67.85 36.20
N PRO A 131 15.84 68.74 35.49
CA PRO A 131 16.96 69.49 36.06
C PRO A 131 16.59 70.34 37.29
N ASP A 132 15.31 70.67 37.44
CA ASP A 132 14.82 71.50 38.53
C ASP A 132 14.61 70.74 39.86
N TYR A 133 14.84 69.42 39.90
CA TYR A 133 14.66 68.63 41.12
C TYR A 133 15.82 67.65 41.37
N GLU A 134 16.31 67.62 42.61
CA GLU A 134 17.34 66.68 43.07
C GLU A 134 16.80 65.23 43.12
N PRO A 135 17.60 64.21 42.73
CA PRO A 135 17.20 62.82 42.85
C PRO A 135 16.88 62.40 44.29
N ILE A 136 15.69 61.84 44.51
CA ILE A 136 15.21 61.43 45.85
C ILE A 136 16.12 60.32 46.41
N ARG A 137 16.69 60.55 47.61
CA ARG A 137 17.48 59.55 48.32
C ARG A 137 16.61 58.37 48.77
N LYS A 138 17.13 57.15 48.61
CA LYS A 138 16.44 55.92 49.02
C LYS A 138 16.16 55.98 50.53
N GLY A 139 14.89 56.11 50.92
CA GLY A 139 14.43 56.23 52.31
C GLY A 139 13.46 57.39 52.59
N GLN A 140 13.38 58.41 51.72
CA GLN A 140 12.47 59.57 51.91
C GLN A 140 11.23 59.54 51.00
N ARG A 141 10.99 58.42 50.31
CA ARG A 141 9.91 58.28 49.32
C ARG A 141 8.50 58.41 49.93
N GLU A 142 8.40 58.19 51.22
CA GLU A 142 7.13 58.18 51.97
C GLU A 142 6.59 59.60 52.22
N VAL A 143 7.47 60.61 52.23
CA VAL A 143 7.10 62.03 52.46
C VAL A 143 6.25 62.60 51.31
N TYR A 144 6.39 62.06 50.09
CA TYR A 144 5.67 62.50 48.90
C TYR A 144 4.57 61.52 48.44
N ALA A 145 4.40 60.39 49.12
CA ALA A 145 3.44 59.36 48.75
C ALA A 145 1.97 59.72 49.06
N GLY A 146 1.72 60.84 49.76
CA GLY A 146 0.38 61.27 50.18
C GLY A 146 -0.41 62.10 49.16
N LEU A 147 0.18 62.48 48.02
CA LEU A 147 -0.52 63.23 46.99
C LEU A 147 -1.25 62.26 46.05
N GLN A 148 -2.45 61.83 46.46
CA GLN A 148 -3.40 61.16 45.57
C GLN A 148 -3.64 62.03 44.33
N ALA A 149 -3.47 61.45 43.14
CA ALA A 149 -3.93 62.08 41.91
C ALA A 149 -5.47 62.14 41.96
N ARG A 150 -6.04 63.35 42.07
CA ARG A 150 -7.46 63.55 41.76
C ARG A 150 -7.60 63.25 40.26
N GLY A 151 -8.28 62.15 39.94
CA GLY A 151 -8.63 61.78 38.58
C GLY A 151 -9.51 62.88 37.97
N PHE A 152 -9.21 63.20 36.70
CA PHE A 152 -10.14 63.89 35.82
C PHE A 152 -11.15 62.90 35.26
#